data_AF-A0AB39WAW2-F1
#
_entry.id   AF-A0AB39WAW2-F1
#
_cell.length_a   1.000
_cell.length_b   1.000
_cell.length_c   1.000
_cell.angle_alpha   90.00
_cell.angle_beta   90.00
_cell.angle_gamma   90.00
#
_symmetry.space_group_name_H-M   'P 1'
#
loop_
_entity.id
_entity.type
_entity.pdbx_description
1 polymer ?
#
loop_
_entity_poly.entity_id
_entity_poly.type
_entity_poly.pdbx_seq_one_letter_code
_entity_poly.pdbx_strand_id
1 'polypeptide(L)'
;MEKYLILFIISLSFSSFGQNCSMLKNGKYEIQYDAKERNSSLIEINGNHYYTDHDDGKKDYEIITLSNCSFRLKNNEKVDESKLTEFQKIISKQKPYFEIIKVEGSVYYFVCRIDLHVQCGTGKFIKKEE
;
A
#
# COMPACT_ATOMS: atom_id res chain seq x y z
N MET A 1 -20.26 56.39 -19.38
CA MET A 1 -19.77 55.73 -18.15
C MET A 1 -19.62 54.25 -18.45
N GLU A 2 -18.45 53.86 -18.94
CA GLU A 2 -18.16 52.46 -19.28
C GLU A 2 -17.83 51.70 -17.99
N LYS A 3 -18.62 50.67 -17.69
CA LYS A 3 -18.39 49.79 -16.54
C LYS A 3 -17.46 48.67 -16.99
N TYR A 4 -16.20 48.72 -16.56
CA TYR A 4 -15.26 47.63 -16.74
C TYR A 4 -15.58 46.51 -15.75
N LEU A 5 -16.01 45.36 -16.28
CA LEU A 5 -16.23 44.14 -15.50
C LEU A 5 -14.86 43.46 -15.29
N ILE A 6 -14.24 43.66 -14.13
CA ILE A 6 -12.99 42.99 -13.77
C ILE A 6 -13.32 41.55 -13.38
N LEU A 7 -13.01 40.61 -14.28
CA LEU A 7 -13.14 39.18 -14.05
C LEU A 7 -11.91 38.69 -13.25
N PHE A 8 -12.07 38.46 -11.94
CA PHE A 8 -11.05 37.79 -11.14
C PHE A 8 -11.04 36.29 -11.50
N ILE A 9 -10.13 35.88 -12.38
CA ILE A 9 -9.81 34.46 -12.56
C ILE A 9 -8.96 34.06 -11.36
N ILE A 10 -9.62 33.53 -10.32
CA ILE A 10 -8.93 32.85 -9.22
C ILE A 10 -8.41 31.53 -9.80
N SER A 11 -7.18 31.56 -10.31
CA SER A 11 -6.42 30.35 -10.58
C SER A 11 -6.14 29.69 -9.23
N LEU A 12 -7.06 28.83 -8.79
CA LEU A 12 -6.78 27.80 -7.80
C LEU A 12 -5.76 26.87 -8.42
N SER A 13 -4.50 27.28 -8.35
CA SER A 13 -3.36 26.38 -8.46
C SER A 13 -3.46 25.47 -7.24
N PHE A 14 -4.25 24.41 -7.35
CA PHE A 14 -4.06 23.22 -6.53
C PHE A 14 -2.67 22.71 -6.89
N SER A 15 -1.63 23.27 -6.27
CA SER A 15 -0.44 22.50 -5.99
C SER A 15 -0.94 21.35 -5.15
N SER A 16 -1.27 20.24 -5.82
CA SER A 16 -1.20 18.92 -5.23
C SER A 16 0.16 18.91 -4.54
N PHE A 17 0.17 19.17 -3.22
CA PHE A 17 1.34 18.99 -2.39
C PHE A 17 1.79 17.58 -2.72
N GLY A 18 2.84 17.47 -3.53
CA GLY A 18 3.28 16.20 -4.05
C GLY A 18 3.61 15.37 -2.84
N GLN A 19 2.74 14.41 -2.51
CA GLN A 19 3.07 13.45 -1.47
C GLN A 19 4.41 12.86 -1.91
N ASN A 20 5.43 12.98 -1.06
CA ASN A 20 6.73 12.37 -1.31
C ASN A 20 6.55 10.86 -1.18
N CYS A 21 5.87 10.26 -2.14
CA CYS A 21 5.50 8.86 -2.19
C CYS A 21 6.16 8.23 -3.40
N SER A 22 6.53 6.96 -3.25
CA SER A 22 7.05 6.15 -4.34
C SER A 22 6.82 4.69 -4.02
N MET A 23 6.77 3.87 -5.07
CA MET A 23 6.74 2.42 -4.96
C MET A 23 7.95 1.88 -4.17
N LEU A 24 7.74 0.73 -3.51
CA LEU A 24 8.82 -0.03 -2.89
C LEU A 24 9.87 -0.39 -3.95
N LYS A 25 11.14 -0.25 -3.60
CA LYS A 25 12.28 -0.63 -4.43
C LYS A 25 12.65 -2.09 -4.14
N ASN A 26 13.49 -2.68 -4.98
CA ASN A 26 14.05 -3.99 -4.67
C ASN A 26 14.82 -3.98 -3.34
N GLY A 27 14.68 -5.04 -2.56
CA GLY A 27 15.39 -5.26 -1.30
C GLY A 27 14.53 -5.91 -0.23
N LYS A 28 15.12 -6.09 0.95
CA LYS A 28 14.46 -6.66 2.12
C LYS A 28 13.86 -5.56 2.99
N TYR A 29 12.67 -5.83 3.52
CA TYR A 29 11.95 -4.89 4.36
C TYR A 29 11.45 -5.58 5.62
N GLU A 30 11.40 -4.82 6.71
CA GLU A 30 10.56 -5.14 7.85
C GLU A 30 9.25 -4.37 7.74
N ILE A 31 8.12 -5.08 7.75
CA ILE A 31 6.80 -4.46 7.86
C ILE A 31 6.44 -4.27 9.34
N GLN A 32 6.02 -3.07 9.71
CA GLN A 32 5.53 -2.75 11.05
C GLN A 32 4.16 -2.08 10.93
N TYR A 33 3.13 -2.71 11.48
CA TYR A 33 1.79 -2.14 11.57
C TYR A 33 1.67 -1.27 12.83
N ASP A 34 0.88 -0.20 12.76
CA ASP A 34 0.65 0.68 13.92
C ASP A 34 -0.22 -0.01 15.00
N ALA A 35 -1.04 -0.98 14.58
CA ALA A 35 -1.83 -1.80 15.49
C ALA A 35 -0.91 -2.76 16.26
N LYS A 36 -0.85 -2.60 17.59
CA LYS A 36 0.05 -3.33 18.51
C LYS A 36 -0.08 -4.85 18.48
N GLU A 37 -1.18 -5.37 17.95
CA GLU A 37 -1.48 -6.81 17.88
C GLU A 37 -0.86 -7.49 16.65
N ARG A 38 -0.38 -6.72 15.67
CA ARG A 38 0.25 -7.28 14.47
C ARG A 38 1.77 -7.27 14.63
N ASN A 39 2.34 -8.47 14.70
CA ASN A 39 3.78 -8.67 14.75
C ASN A 39 4.44 -8.12 13.47
N SER A 40 5.68 -7.66 13.61
CA SER A 40 6.48 -7.32 12.44
C SER A 40 6.82 -8.58 11.65
N SER A 41 7.04 -8.42 10.35
CA SER A 41 7.41 -9.53 9.47
C SER A 41 8.49 -9.06 8.50
N LEU A 42 9.32 -10.00 8.06
CA LEU A 42 10.32 -9.73 7.02
C LEU A 42 9.76 -10.11 5.66
N ILE A 43 10.00 -9.24 4.68
CA ILE A 43 9.54 -9.42 3.31
C ILE A 43 10.69 -9.09 2.37
N GLU A 44 10.61 -9.57 1.14
CA GLU A 44 11.54 -9.23 0.06
C GLU A 44 10.78 -8.75 -1.16
N ILE A 45 11.23 -7.64 -1.73
CA ILE A 45 10.75 -7.12 -3.01
C ILE A 45 11.82 -7.39 -4.06
N ASN A 46 11.47 -8.08 -5.14
CA ASN A 46 12.34 -8.29 -6.29
C ASN A 46 11.55 -8.15 -7.58
N GLY A 47 11.73 -7.01 -8.27
CA GLY A 47 10.95 -6.65 -9.44
C GLY A 47 9.48 -6.45 -9.07
N ASN A 48 8.59 -7.17 -9.73
CA ASN A 48 7.16 -7.18 -9.47
C ASN A 48 6.72 -8.31 -8.52
N HIS A 49 7.63 -8.87 -7.72
CA HIS A 49 7.32 -9.93 -6.77
C HIS A 49 7.52 -9.47 -5.32
N TYR A 50 6.58 -9.87 -4.48
CA TYR A 50 6.59 -9.72 -3.02
C TYR A 50 6.71 -11.11 -2.41
N TYR A 51 7.75 -11.32 -1.62
CA TYR A 51 7.95 -12.58 -0.92
C TYR A 51 7.83 -12.42 0.57
N THR A 52 7.23 -13.41 1.23
CA THR A 52 7.14 -13.49 2.69
C THR A 52 7.37 -14.93 3.13
N ASP A 53 8.10 -15.09 4.23
CA ASP A 53 8.31 -16.41 4.83
C ASP A 53 7.10 -16.77 5.69
N HIS A 54 6.59 -17.98 5.50
CA HIS A 54 5.57 -18.61 6.33
C HIS A 54 6.07 -19.99 6.78
N ASP A 55 5.41 -20.58 7.79
CA ASP A 55 5.77 -21.92 8.31
C ASP A 55 5.72 -23.01 7.23
N ASP A 56 4.90 -22.83 6.19
CA ASP A 56 4.73 -23.71 5.02
C ASP A 56 5.70 -23.41 3.87
N GLY A 57 6.59 -22.43 4.04
CA GLY A 57 7.59 -22.02 3.05
C GLY A 57 7.46 -20.55 2.63
N LYS A 58 8.28 -20.16 1.65
CA LYS A 58 8.28 -18.80 1.10
C LYS A 58 7.10 -18.64 0.15
N LYS A 59 6.18 -17.72 0.46
CA LYS A 59 5.07 -17.36 -0.43
C LYS A 59 5.46 -16.24 -1.36
N ASP A 60 5.06 -16.39 -2.62
CA ASP A 60 5.28 -15.43 -3.69
C ASP A 60 3.95 -14.79 -4.10
N TYR A 61 3.93 -13.47 -4.12
CA TYR A 61 2.80 -12.66 -4.56
C TYR A 61 3.24 -11.74 -5.70
N GLU A 62 2.44 -11.70 -6.75
CA GLU A 62 2.61 -10.74 -7.84
C GLU A 62 2.16 -9.35 -7.38
N ILE A 63 3.02 -8.35 -7.52
CA ILE A 63 2.74 -6.94 -7.28
C ILE A 63 2.07 -6.37 -8.52
N ILE A 64 0.81 -5.97 -8.38
CA ILE A 64 0.07 -5.23 -9.40
C ILE A 64 0.06 -3.76 -9.03
N THR A 65 0.83 -2.96 -9.77
CA THR A 65 0.87 -1.51 -9.62
C THR A 65 -0.46 -0.89 -10.05
N LEU A 66 -1.02 -0.03 -9.20
CA LEU A 66 -2.25 0.73 -9.46
C LEU A 66 -1.96 2.20 -9.75
N SER A 67 -0.90 2.74 -9.14
CA SER A 67 -0.36 4.08 -9.40
C SER A 67 1.11 4.15 -8.98
N ASN A 68 1.74 5.32 -9.11
CA ASN A 68 3.12 5.55 -8.63
C ASN A 68 3.30 5.36 -7.11
N CYS A 69 2.21 5.32 -6.36
CA CYS A 69 2.22 5.21 -4.90
C CYS A 69 1.26 4.15 -4.38
N SER A 70 0.70 3.30 -5.23
CA SER A 70 -0.20 2.26 -4.77
C SER A 70 -0.09 0.97 -5.55
N PHE A 71 -0.25 -0.15 -4.85
CA PHE A 71 -0.16 -1.48 -5.40
C PHE A 71 -1.04 -2.46 -4.65
N ARG A 72 -1.37 -3.57 -5.28
CA ARG A 72 -2.02 -4.71 -4.63
C ARG A 72 -1.18 -5.97 -4.83
N LEU A 73 -1.31 -6.89 -3.89
CA LEU A 73 -0.72 -8.21 -3.99
C LEU A 73 -1.73 -9.17 -4.61
N LYS A 74 -1.28 -9.99 -5.54
CA LYS A 74 -2.09 -11.03 -6.18
C LYS A 74 -1.41 -12.37 -5.94
N ASN A 75 -2.15 -13.29 -5.30
CA ASN A 75 -1.77 -14.69 -5.24
C ASN A 75 -2.62 -15.46 -6.26
N ASN A 76 -1.98 -16.34 -7.05
CA ASN A 76 -2.68 -17.22 -7.99
C ASN A 76 -3.13 -18.54 -7.32
N GLU A 77 -2.66 -18.82 -6.10
CA GLU A 77 -3.13 -19.95 -5.31
C GLU A 77 -4.57 -19.75 -4.86
N LYS A 78 -5.37 -20.80 -4.97
CA LYS A 78 -6.74 -20.79 -4.46
C LYS A 78 -6.69 -20.80 -2.94
N VAL A 79 -7.31 -19.80 -2.33
CA VAL A 79 -7.49 -19.74 -0.87
C VAL A 79 -8.31 -20.94 -0.45
N ASP A 80 -7.75 -21.79 0.41
CA ASP A 80 -8.47 -22.89 1.04
C ASP A 80 -9.45 -22.33 2.08
N GLU A 81 -10.67 -22.04 1.65
CA GLU A 81 -11.73 -21.48 2.49
C GLU A 81 -12.12 -22.42 3.66
N SER A 82 -11.75 -23.70 3.63
CA SER A 82 -12.09 -24.65 4.70
C SER A 82 -11.44 -24.30 6.04
N LYS A 83 -10.33 -23.54 6.00
CA LYS A 83 -9.56 -23.11 7.18
C LYS A 83 -9.89 -21.69 7.62
N LEU A 84 -10.80 -20.99 6.92
CA LEU A 84 -11.12 -19.60 7.17
C LEU A 84 -12.45 -19.44 7.90
N THR A 85 -12.49 -18.48 8.83
CA THR A 85 -13.75 -17.95 9.39
C THR A 85 -14.56 -17.23 8.31
N GLU A 86 -15.88 -17.09 8.50
CA GLU A 86 -16.75 -16.37 7.55
C GLU A 86 -16.28 -14.94 7.26
N PHE A 87 -15.79 -14.23 8.30
CA PHE A 87 -15.23 -12.91 8.13
C PHE A 87 -13.96 -12.91 7.27
N GLN A 88 -13.06 -13.88 7.46
CA GLN A 88 -11.85 -14.03 6.64
C GLN A 88 -12.18 -14.41 5.19
N LYS A 89 -13.24 -15.19 4.95
CA LYS A 89 -13.72 -15.49 3.59
C LYS A 89 -14.26 -14.23 2.88
N ILE A 90 -14.93 -13.35 3.62
CA ILE A 90 -15.41 -12.07 3.07
C ILE A 90 -14.21 -11.17 2.75
N ILE A 91 -13.22 -11.08 3.64
CA ILE A 91 -12.00 -10.30 3.41
C ILE A 91 -11.16 -10.87 2.26
N SER A 92 -11.03 -12.19 2.14
CA SER A 92 -10.24 -12.81 1.06
C SER A 92 -10.84 -12.58 -0.33
N LYS A 93 -12.15 -12.37 -0.40
CA LYS A 93 -12.85 -11.96 -1.63
C LYS A 93 -12.63 -10.49 -1.96
N GLN A 94 -12.28 -9.67 -0.97
CA GLN A 94 -11.89 -8.28 -1.19
C GLN A 94 -10.45 -8.22 -1.70
N LYS A 95 -10.15 -7.18 -2.50
CA LYS A 95 -8.84 -6.98 -3.14
C LYS A 95 -8.15 -5.79 -2.50
N PRO A 96 -7.64 -5.94 -1.26
CA PRO A 96 -7.00 -4.83 -0.59
C PRO A 96 -5.76 -4.37 -1.36
N TYR A 97 -5.45 -3.09 -1.22
CA TYR A 97 -4.29 -2.45 -1.81
C TYR A 97 -3.57 -1.61 -0.77
N PHE A 98 -2.28 -1.43 -0.97
CA PHE A 98 -1.43 -0.56 -0.19
C PHE A 98 -1.26 0.77 -0.92
N GLU A 99 -1.40 1.86 -0.18
CA GLU A 99 -1.12 3.22 -0.63
C GLU A 99 0.05 3.75 0.19
N ILE A 100 1.18 4.02 -0.45
CA ILE A 100 2.33 4.69 0.13
C ILE A 100 2.01 6.18 0.23
N ILE A 101 1.90 6.69 1.46
CA ILE A 101 1.51 8.08 1.72
C ILE A 101 2.72 8.99 1.93
N LYS A 102 3.87 8.42 2.27
CA LYS A 102 5.09 9.17 2.59
C LYS A 102 6.32 8.25 2.53
N VAL A 103 7.45 8.78 2.07
CA VAL A 103 8.75 8.13 2.08
C VAL A 103 9.76 9.03 2.79
N GLU A 104 10.48 8.48 3.75
CA GLU A 104 11.55 9.15 4.50
C GLU A 104 12.77 8.22 4.59
N GLY A 105 13.78 8.48 3.76
CA GLY A 105 14.96 7.63 3.68
C GLY A 105 14.60 6.19 3.27
N SER A 106 14.82 5.25 4.19
CA SER A 106 14.51 3.82 4.03
C SER A 106 13.08 3.45 4.45
N VAL A 107 12.28 4.39 4.95
CA VAL A 107 10.95 4.14 5.51
C VAL A 107 9.84 4.56 4.54
N TYR A 108 8.92 3.65 4.25
CA TYR A 108 7.76 3.85 3.38
C TYR A 108 6.50 3.69 4.22
N TYR A 109 5.82 4.78 4.54
CA TYR A 109 4.59 4.79 5.31
C TYR A 109 3.42 4.42 4.40
N PHE A 110 2.55 3.53 4.88
CA PHE A 110 1.44 3.00 4.08
C PHE A 110 0.10 3.04 4.82
N VAL A 111 -0.97 3.09 4.01
CA VAL A 111 -2.34 2.75 4.39
C VAL A 111 -2.76 1.53 3.58
N CYS A 112 -3.22 0.47 4.25
CA CYS A 112 -3.90 -0.67 3.65
C CYS A 112 -5.37 -0.30 3.51
N ARG A 113 -5.92 -0.42 2.30
CA ARG A 113 -7.30 -0.10 1.96
C ARG A 113 -7.98 -1.27 1.29
N ILE A 114 -9.24 -1.49 1.63
CA ILE A 114 -10.15 -2.36 0.90
C ILE A 114 -10.80 -1.57 -0.25
N ASP A 115 -11.23 -0.34 0.07
CA ASP A 115 -11.74 0.65 -0.85
C ASP A 115 -11.43 2.08 -0.33
N LEU A 116 -12.01 3.11 -0.94
CA LEU A 116 -11.78 4.51 -0.56
C LEU A 116 -12.23 4.85 0.88
N HIS A 117 -13.21 4.14 1.41
CA HIS A 117 -13.83 4.39 2.72
C HIS A 117 -13.36 3.41 3.80
N VAL A 118 -12.91 2.21 3.41
CA VAL A 118 -12.55 1.15 4.35
C VAL A 118 -11.04 0.89 4.38
N GLN A 119 -10.44 1.06 5.56
CA GLN A 119 -9.03 0.79 5.82
C GLN A 119 -8.84 -0.56 6.53
N CYS A 120 -7.86 -1.35 6.09
CA CYS A 120 -7.46 -2.62 6.72
C CYS A 120 -6.25 -2.49 7.66
N GLY A 121 -5.64 -1.31 7.72
CA GLY A 121 -4.57 -0.98 8.65
C GLY A 121 -3.64 0.13 8.13
N THR A 122 -2.75 0.59 9.00
CA THR A 122 -1.67 1.54 8.66
C THR A 122 -0.35 1.01 9.21
N GLY A 123 0.75 1.51 8.66
CA GLY A 123 2.07 1.13 9.13
C GLY A 123 3.18 1.64 8.24
N LYS A 124 4.32 0.95 8.28
CA LYS A 124 5.52 1.28 7.50
C LYS A 124 6.26 0.04 7.03
N PHE A 125 6.83 0.13 5.83
CA PHE A 125 7.88 -0.76 5.35
C PHE A 125 9.23 -0.10 5.60
N ILE A 126 10.11 -0.76 6.34
CA ILE A 126 11.46 -0.27 6.66
C ILE A 126 12.46 -1.08 5.84
N LYS A 127 13.06 -0.47 4.82
CA LYS A 127 14.09 -1.12 4.03
C LYS A 127 15.30 -1.41 4.93
N LYS A 128 15.71 -2.68 4.97
CA LYS A 128 16.95 -3.08 5.63
C LYS A 128 18.09 -2.85 4.65
N GLU A 129 19.14 -2.17 5.11
CA GLU A 129 20.38 -2.04 4.34
C GLU A 129 20.99 -3.45 4.22
N GLU A 130 21.37 -3.83 3.01
CA GLU A 130 22.17 -5.03 2.74
C GLU A 130 23.65 -4.73 2.91
#